data_AF-A0A8S1XAK2-F1
#
_entry.id   AF-A0A8S1XAK2-F1
#
_cell.length_a   1.000
_cell.length_b   1.000
_cell.length_c   1.000
_cell.angle_alpha   90.00
_cell.angle_beta   90.00
_cell.angle_gamma   90.00
#
_symmetry.space_group_name_H-M   'P 1'
#
loop_
_entity.id
_entity.type
_entity.pdbx_description
1 polymer ?
#
loop_
_entity_poly.entity_id
_entity_poly.type
_entity_poly.pdbx_seq_one_letter_code
_entity_poly.pdbx_strand_id
1 'polypeptide(L)'
;MNSFTDVFNEFSQQHNQQFKLRDLLAFLDSKCQNGYFDRDVFQQLIDQIPGAQSQQQCTINQLIYVMKKAYEVLNDKINKCQQNIDQRNIELRAYQDKLRQSQNASITNTNKLNIEILDAEIFYQGNGQLQMSVECMSTVVYTQLARRQKPQWNEQFEFTANESAILKFILLDTELQQKRGLGGVAYLDINTFNDQMLHDIHVNITDESNSVIRAKLHLKIQWIHSKNKYLNDLINENTVQINLLEQELNDHVIDLEIIAQPFRQELKVPNIAISTYQTQQHQQQQLLYQSQNGAQSIDDKQIDRLVQISLLLTILYLIFGLLNSIYRTIYLDYIVIFYCFLFYQKNYRLQSLLHIKIIMAMLIVVLIQDIIWLAIYSTPYLGEFNSHFDHLEYGLQKYQVILSWLLLLVKIIVLIFYVHIYSTYPDKQTQIYDQQWQSIFGLKQGRELNVYRNYY
;
A
#
# COMPACT_ATOMS: atom_id res chain seq x y z
N MET A 1 30.53 28.53 -2.25
CA MET A 1 30.02 28.19 -3.59
C MET A 1 31.11 28.06 -4.67
N ASN A 2 32.33 28.56 -4.44
CA ASN A 2 33.50 28.25 -5.27
C ASN A 2 34.05 26.82 -5.03
N SER A 3 33.60 26.15 -3.98
CA SER A 3 34.17 24.89 -3.51
C SER A 3 34.19 23.72 -4.48
N PHE A 4 33.15 23.57 -5.30
CA PHE A 4 33.19 22.57 -6.37
C PHE A 4 34.30 22.90 -7.36
N THR A 5 34.40 24.15 -7.78
CA THR A 5 35.42 24.64 -8.72
C THR A 5 36.82 24.53 -8.12
N ASP A 6 36.98 24.87 -6.83
CA ASP A 6 38.26 24.85 -6.13
C ASP A 6 38.81 23.42 -6.00
N VAL A 7 37.97 22.44 -5.68
CA VAL A 7 38.37 21.02 -5.66
C VAL A 7 38.69 20.52 -7.06
N PHE A 8 37.88 20.83 -8.07
CA PHE A 8 38.18 20.38 -9.45
C PHE A 8 39.39 21.07 -10.09
N ASN A 9 39.80 22.25 -9.61
CA ASN A 9 41.07 22.88 -10.01
C ASN A 9 42.29 22.02 -9.64
N GLU A 10 42.18 21.16 -8.62
CA GLU A 10 43.23 20.18 -8.28
C GLU A 10 43.33 19.04 -9.31
N PHE A 11 42.24 18.76 -10.04
CA PHE A 11 42.23 17.74 -11.09
C PHE A 11 42.74 18.29 -12.43
N SER A 12 42.22 19.44 -12.87
CA SER A 12 42.67 20.10 -14.11
C SER A 12 42.23 21.55 -14.16
N GLN A 13 43.06 22.45 -14.67
CA GLN A 13 42.69 23.86 -14.94
C GLN A 13 41.88 24.02 -16.24
N GLN A 14 41.81 23.00 -17.10
CA GLN A 14 41.12 23.06 -18.39
C GLN A 14 39.69 22.51 -18.29
N HIS A 15 38.79 23.24 -17.62
CA HIS A 15 37.43 22.76 -17.29
C HIS A 15 36.50 22.51 -18.49
N ASN A 16 36.83 23.02 -19.68
CA ASN A 16 36.07 22.83 -20.91
C ASN A 16 36.54 21.61 -21.74
N GLN A 17 37.64 20.97 -21.36
CA GLN A 17 38.10 19.75 -22.01
C GLN A 17 37.18 18.57 -21.64
N GLN A 18 36.99 17.63 -22.57
CA GLN A 18 36.27 16.39 -22.30
C GLN A 18 37.18 15.42 -21.55
N PHE A 19 36.70 14.92 -20.41
CA PHE A 19 37.36 13.90 -19.59
C PHE A 19 36.54 12.63 -19.60
N LYS A 20 37.20 11.47 -19.52
CA LYS A 20 36.52 10.18 -19.38
C LYS A 20 35.82 10.12 -18.02
N LEU A 21 34.61 9.57 -17.99
CA LEU A 21 33.82 9.44 -16.76
C LEU A 21 34.57 8.68 -15.67
N ARG A 22 35.35 7.66 -16.05
CA ARG A 22 36.18 6.87 -15.14
C ARG A 22 37.25 7.71 -14.43
N ASP A 23 37.85 8.67 -15.12
CA ASP A 23 38.91 9.51 -14.56
C ASP A 23 38.34 10.52 -13.57
N LEU A 24 37.18 11.10 -13.89
CA LEU A 24 36.42 11.97 -12.99
C LEU A 24 35.94 11.23 -11.74
N LEU A 25 35.45 10.00 -11.91
CA LEU A 25 35.02 9.16 -10.80
C LEU A 25 36.19 8.78 -9.87
N ALA A 26 37.32 8.37 -10.44
CA ALA A 26 38.53 8.06 -9.68
C ALA A 26 39.06 9.30 -8.93
N PHE A 27 38.93 10.49 -9.51
CA PHE A 27 39.23 11.73 -8.82
C PHE A 27 38.29 11.96 -7.62
N LEU A 28 36.97 11.81 -7.80
CA LEU A 28 36.01 11.93 -6.69
C LEU A 28 36.26 10.90 -5.59
N ASP A 29 36.61 9.66 -5.95
CA ASP A 29 36.99 8.60 -5.00
C ASP A 29 38.17 9.01 -4.13
N SER A 30 39.19 9.64 -4.73
CA SER A 30 40.38 10.12 -4.02
C SER A 30 40.09 11.22 -3.01
N LYS A 31 38.97 11.93 -3.17
CA LYS A 31 38.53 13.02 -2.29
C LYS A 31 37.61 12.55 -1.16
N CYS A 32 37.04 11.35 -1.27
CA CYS A 32 36.20 10.77 -0.22
C CYS A 32 37.05 10.12 0.88
N GLN A 33 36.69 10.36 2.15
CA GLN A 33 37.38 9.76 3.31
C GLN A 33 37.35 8.22 3.31
N ASN A 34 36.28 7.63 2.76
CA ASN A 34 36.12 6.18 2.67
C ASN A 34 36.79 5.58 1.42
N GLY A 35 37.44 6.42 0.58
CA GLY A 35 38.13 6.00 -0.63
C GLY A 35 37.21 5.64 -1.81
N TYR A 36 35.91 5.90 -1.70
CA TYR A 36 34.98 5.77 -2.81
C TYR A 36 33.85 6.80 -2.70
N PHE A 37 33.45 7.34 -3.85
CA PHE A 37 32.24 8.13 -4.06
C PHE A 37 31.08 7.21 -4.46
N ASP A 38 29.87 7.54 -4.06
CA ASP A 38 28.71 6.71 -4.38
C ASP A 38 28.49 6.60 -5.90
N ARG A 39 28.41 5.36 -6.39
CA ARG A 39 28.33 5.07 -7.82
C ARG A 39 26.97 5.38 -8.40
N ASP A 40 25.91 5.16 -7.63
CA ASP A 40 24.54 5.39 -8.06
C ASP A 40 24.27 6.89 -8.14
N VAL A 41 24.73 7.66 -7.14
CA VAL A 41 24.68 9.12 -7.17
C VAL A 41 25.51 9.68 -8.32
N PHE A 42 26.72 9.16 -8.55
CA PHE A 42 27.52 9.57 -9.71
C PHE A 42 26.76 9.32 -11.02
N GLN A 43 26.16 8.14 -11.19
CA GLN A 43 25.40 7.81 -12.38
C GLN A 43 24.20 8.74 -12.57
N GLN A 44 23.45 9.03 -11.50
CA GLN A 44 22.34 9.99 -11.54
C GLN A 44 22.78 11.39 -11.94
N LEU A 45 23.96 11.86 -11.47
CA LEU A 45 24.53 13.14 -11.89
C LEU A 45 24.90 13.12 -13.38
N ILE A 46 25.51 12.04 -13.88
CA ILE A 46 25.86 11.90 -15.29
C ILE A 46 24.63 11.84 -16.20
N ASP A 47 23.54 11.23 -15.75
CA ASP A 47 22.28 11.12 -16.52
C ASP A 47 21.63 12.48 -16.79
N GLN A 48 21.91 13.47 -15.94
CA GLN A 48 21.47 14.86 -16.13
C GLN A 48 22.35 15.64 -17.13
N ILE A 49 23.46 15.08 -17.60
CA ILE A 49 24.35 15.69 -18.58
C ILE A 49 24.03 15.13 -19.98
N PRO A 50 23.51 15.94 -20.91
CA PRO A 50 23.15 15.48 -22.25
C PRO A 50 24.34 14.83 -22.99
N GLY A 51 24.17 13.59 -23.43
CA GLY A 51 25.16 12.86 -24.24
C GLY A 51 26.33 12.24 -23.46
N ALA A 52 26.48 12.51 -22.16
CA ALA A 52 27.63 12.06 -21.37
C ALA A 52 27.74 10.52 -21.26
N GLN A 53 26.61 9.82 -21.07
CA GLN A 53 26.59 8.35 -21.06
C GLN A 53 27.02 7.76 -22.41
N SER A 54 26.48 8.29 -23.51
CA SER A 54 26.75 7.77 -24.86
C SER A 54 28.21 7.97 -25.29
N GLN A 55 28.82 9.06 -24.85
CA GLN A 55 30.20 9.43 -25.19
C GLN A 55 31.21 8.91 -24.15
N GLN A 56 30.75 8.39 -23.01
CA GLN A 56 31.57 8.01 -21.86
C GLN A 56 32.53 9.13 -21.40
N GLN A 57 32.14 10.39 -21.65
CA GLN A 57 32.94 11.58 -21.39
C GLN A 57 32.04 12.77 -21.03
N CYS A 58 32.52 13.66 -20.17
CA CYS A 58 31.89 14.95 -19.92
C CYS A 58 32.95 16.02 -19.57
N THR A 59 32.55 17.30 -19.59
CA THR A 59 33.40 18.40 -19.14
C THR A 59 33.24 18.64 -17.64
N ILE A 60 34.29 19.14 -16.99
CA ILE A 60 34.26 19.48 -15.56
C ILE A 60 33.18 20.53 -15.28
N ASN A 61 33.03 21.53 -16.17
CA ASN A 61 32.00 22.56 -16.02
C ASN A 61 30.57 22.00 -16.06
N GLN A 62 30.29 21.00 -16.90
CA GLN A 62 28.99 20.32 -16.92
C GLN A 62 28.75 19.56 -15.62
N LEU A 63 29.76 18.84 -15.12
CA LEU A 63 29.65 18.09 -13.87
C LEU A 63 29.44 19.04 -12.68
N ILE A 64 30.23 20.11 -12.56
CA ILE A 64 30.07 21.14 -11.53
C ILE A 64 28.66 21.74 -11.59
N TYR A 65 28.15 22.06 -12.78
CA TYR A 65 26.82 22.63 -12.94
C TYR A 65 25.73 21.69 -12.41
N VAL A 66 25.78 20.41 -12.78
CA VAL A 66 24.80 19.43 -12.30
C VAL A 66 24.93 19.19 -10.80
N MET A 67 26.16 19.08 -10.27
CA MET A 67 26.37 18.92 -8.82
C MET A 67 25.85 20.11 -8.02
N LYS A 68 26.09 21.34 -8.49
CA LYS A 68 25.54 22.55 -7.86
C LYS A 68 24.02 22.54 -7.87
N LYS A 69 23.41 22.22 -9.02
CA LYS A 69 21.96 22.14 -9.16
C LYS A 69 21.37 21.07 -8.23
N ALA A 70 21.98 19.89 -8.15
CA ALA A 70 21.54 18.83 -7.25
C ALA A 70 21.63 19.25 -5.77
N TYR A 71 22.73 19.89 -5.39
CA TYR A 71 22.93 20.43 -4.04
C TYR A 71 21.90 21.51 -3.67
N GLU A 72 21.58 22.41 -4.60
CA GLU A 72 20.54 23.44 -4.40
C GLU A 72 19.14 22.83 -4.26
N VAL A 73 18.80 21.87 -5.12
CA VAL A 73 17.50 21.18 -5.08
C VAL A 73 17.33 20.38 -3.79
N LEU A 74 18.36 19.66 -3.34
CA LEU A 74 18.30 18.90 -2.08
C LEU A 74 18.18 19.84 -0.88
N ASN A 75 18.91 20.95 -0.84
CA ASN A 75 18.73 21.94 0.22
C ASN A 75 17.33 22.55 0.23
N ASP A 76 16.75 22.87 -0.93
CA ASP A 76 15.38 23.36 -1.02
C ASP A 76 14.37 22.32 -0.50
N LYS A 77 14.54 21.04 -0.86
CA LYS A 77 13.73 19.94 -0.34
C LYS A 77 13.86 19.78 1.18
N ILE A 78 15.09 19.80 1.70
CA ILE A 78 15.36 19.74 3.15
C ILE A 78 14.65 20.88 3.87
N ASN A 79 14.79 22.12 3.38
CA ASN A 79 14.15 23.29 3.98
C ASN A 79 12.62 23.20 3.95
N LYS A 80 12.05 22.73 2.84
CA LYS A 80 10.59 22.52 2.70
C LYS A 80 10.09 21.41 3.63
N CYS A 81 10.78 20.28 3.72
CA CYS A 81 10.43 19.21 4.65
C CYS A 81 10.48 19.71 6.09
N GLN A 82 11.52 20.46 6.48
CA GLN A 82 11.61 21.05 7.82
C GLN A 82 10.45 22.01 8.12
N GLN A 83 10.11 22.90 7.18
CA GLN A 83 8.96 23.81 7.34
C GLN A 83 7.65 23.06 7.51
N ASN A 84 7.45 21.98 6.74
CA ASN A 84 6.26 21.13 6.86
C ASN A 84 6.22 20.42 8.22
N ILE A 85 7.34 19.88 8.69
CA ILE A 85 7.46 19.26 10.02
C ILE A 85 7.12 20.28 11.11
N ASP A 86 7.67 21.49 11.03
CA ASP A 86 7.43 22.55 12.01
C ASP A 86 5.95 22.96 12.03
N GLN A 87 5.34 23.13 10.86
CA GLN A 87 3.91 23.43 10.74
C GLN A 87 3.05 22.32 11.36
N ARG A 88 3.33 21.05 11.04
CA ARG A 88 2.60 19.90 11.57
C ARG A 88 2.79 19.74 13.08
N ASN A 89 3.97 20.05 13.60
CA ASN A 89 4.23 20.07 15.04
C ASN A 89 3.41 21.15 15.75
N ILE A 90 3.22 22.33 15.14
CA ILE A 90 2.34 23.39 15.68
C ILE A 90 0.89 22.89 15.72
N GLU A 91 0.40 22.26 14.65
CA GLU A 91 -0.95 21.68 14.59
C GLU A 91 -1.15 20.58 15.64
N LEU A 92 -0.18 19.68 15.78
CA LEU A 92 -0.19 18.60 16.75
C LEU A 92 -0.29 19.13 18.19
N ARG A 93 0.52 20.14 18.55
CA ARG A 93 0.43 20.80 19.87
C ARG A 93 -0.94 21.44 20.08
N ALA A 94 -1.47 22.12 19.06
CA ALA A 94 -2.80 22.72 19.15
C ALA A 94 -3.92 21.68 19.37
N TYR A 95 -3.82 20.50 18.74
CA TYR A 95 -4.78 19.41 18.98
C TYR A 95 -4.62 18.77 20.36
N GLN A 96 -3.39 18.59 20.83
CA GLN A 96 -3.12 18.10 22.19
C GLN A 96 -3.67 19.06 23.26
N ASP A 97 -3.52 20.36 23.07
CA ASP A 97 -4.08 21.37 23.98
C ASP A 97 -5.61 21.37 23.95
N LYS A 98 -6.23 21.27 22.77
CA LYS A 98 -7.69 21.12 22.62
C LYS A 98 -8.21 19.84 23.30
N LEU A 99 -7.46 18.73 23.23
CA LEU A 99 -7.82 17.48 23.89
C LEU A 99 -7.77 17.62 25.41
N ARG A 100 -6.70 18.22 25.96
CA ARG A 100 -6.58 18.50 27.40
C ARG A 100 -7.70 19.40 27.92
N GLN A 101 -8.05 20.45 27.16
CA GLN A 101 -9.18 21.33 27.48
C GLN A 101 -10.51 20.58 27.46
N SER A 102 -10.72 19.70 26.47
CA SER A 102 -11.92 18.88 26.33
C SER A 102 -12.09 17.86 27.47
N GLN A 103 -10.99 17.34 28.03
CA GLN A 103 -11.01 16.45 29.18
C GLN A 103 -11.33 17.17 30.50
N ASN A 104 -10.92 18.43 30.63
CA ASN A 104 -11.14 19.24 31.84
C ASN A 104 -12.53 19.91 31.87
N ALA A 105 -13.16 20.12 30.72
CA ALA A 105 -14.51 20.66 30.64
C ALA A 105 -15.55 19.54 30.84
N SER A 106 -16.27 19.56 31.97
CA SER A 106 -17.42 18.68 32.21
C SER A 106 -18.63 19.06 31.35
N ILE A 107 -18.57 18.92 30.02
CA ILE A 107 -19.66 19.35 29.14
C ILE A 107 -19.87 18.36 27.99
N THR A 108 -21.02 17.68 28.08
CA THR A 108 -21.85 17.06 27.04
C THR A 108 -21.18 16.79 25.69
N ASN A 109 -20.84 15.51 25.47
CA ASN A 109 -20.67 14.93 24.13
C ASN A 109 -21.99 15.09 23.36
N THR A 110 -22.12 16.20 22.63
CA THR A 110 -23.18 16.35 21.64
C THR A 110 -22.62 15.87 20.32
N ASN A 111 -23.20 14.78 19.82
CA ASN A 111 -22.88 14.26 18.51
C ASN A 111 -23.28 15.31 17.46
N LYS A 112 -22.31 15.77 16.67
CA LYS A 112 -22.52 16.80 15.64
C LYS A 112 -22.36 16.19 14.26
N LEU A 113 -23.26 16.54 13.37
CA LEU A 113 -23.25 16.15 11.97
C LEU A 113 -23.24 17.40 11.11
N ASN A 114 -22.14 17.65 10.43
CA ASN A 114 -21.97 18.76 9.51
C ASN A 114 -22.20 18.26 8.08
N ILE A 115 -23.02 18.97 7.33
CA ILE A 115 -23.32 18.65 5.92
C ILE A 115 -23.19 19.94 5.12
N GLU A 116 -22.38 19.92 4.07
CA GLU A 116 -22.25 20.98 3.10
C GLU A 116 -22.76 20.48 1.75
N ILE A 117 -23.80 21.11 1.21
CA ILE A 117 -24.33 20.81 -0.12
C ILE A 117 -23.68 21.75 -1.12
N LEU A 118 -22.93 21.19 -2.07
CA LEU A 118 -22.15 21.96 -3.04
C LEU A 118 -22.96 22.20 -4.32
N ASP A 119 -23.15 21.14 -5.10
CA ASP A 119 -23.85 21.19 -6.39
C ASP A 119 -24.54 19.86 -6.72
N ALA A 120 -25.21 19.80 -7.86
CA ALA A 120 -25.78 18.56 -8.37
C ALA A 120 -25.75 18.49 -9.90
N GLU A 121 -25.57 17.29 -10.43
CA GLU A 121 -25.76 16.96 -11.84
C GLU A 121 -27.19 16.46 -12.05
N ILE A 122 -27.94 17.05 -12.99
CA ILE A 122 -29.37 16.76 -13.21
C ILE A 122 -29.56 16.01 -14.53
N PHE A 123 -30.24 14.86 -14.49
CA PHE A 123 -30.41 13.95 -15.64
C PHE A 123 -31.78 14.06 -16.32
N TYR A 124 -32.58 15.07 -15.98
CA TYR A 124 -33.89 15.31 -16.59
C TYR A 124 -34.06 16.76 -17.03
N GLN A 125 -34.91 16.95 -18.05
CA GLN A 125 -35.05 18.22 -18.78
C GLN A 125 -36.02 19.20 -18.10
N GLY A 126 -35.81 20.50 -18.37
CA GLY A 126 -36.74 21.61 -18.15
C GLY A 126 -36.08 22.84 -17.52
N ASN A 127 -36.87 23.84 -17.12
CA ASN A 127 -36.39 25.20 -16.89
C ASN A 127 -36.66 25.75 -15.47
N GLY A 128 -37.17 24.91 -14.58
CA GLY A 128 -37.49 25.27 -13.21
C GLY A 128 -36.27 25.55 -12.35
N GLN A 129 -36.54 26.08 -11.17
CA GLN A 129 -35.58 26.18 -10.08
C GLN A 129 -35.64 24.93 -9.19
N LEU A 130 -34.49 24.59 -8.62
CA LEU A 130 -34.29 23.45 -7.73
C LEU A 130 -33.95 23.91 -6.32
N GLN A 131 -34.42 23.17 -5.33
CA GLN A 131 -34.07 23.31 -3.92
C GLN A 131 -33.78 21.93 -3.36
N MET A 132 -32.81 21.82 -2.45
CA MET A 132 -32.53 20.59 -1.72
C MET A 132 -33.13 20.69 -0.32
N SER A 133 -33.88 19.67 0.07
CA SER A 133 -34.33 19.48 1.45
C SER A 133 -33.48 18.40 2.08
N VAL A 134 -32.87 18.68 3.22
CA VAL A 134 -32.13 17.71 4.03
C VAL A 134 -32.91 17.46 5.30
N GLU A 135 -33.33 16.22 5.49
CA GLU A 135 -34.03 15.74 6.66
C GLU A 135 -33.10 14.82 7.45
N CYS A 136 -32.90 15.16 8.73
CA CYS A 136 -32.16 14.36 9.70
C CYS A 136 -32.96 14.27 10.98
N MET A 137 -33.38 13.06 11.36
CA MET A 137 -34.26 12.83 12.51
C MET A 137 -35.55 13.68 12.41
N SER A 138 -35.77 14.62 13.34
CA SER A 138 -36.93 15.53 13.34
C SER A 138 -36.66 16.91 12.71
N THR A 139 -35.44 17.15 12.24
CA THR A 139 -35.03 18.45 11.70
C THR A 139 -34.99 18.40 10.18
N VAL A 140 -35.62 19.40 9.55
CA VAL A 140 -35.60 19.57 8.09
C VAL A 140 -35.06 20.97 7.77
N VAL A 141 -34.08 21.03 6.90
CA VAL A 141 -33.48 22.27 6.39
C VAL A 141 -33.56 22.29 4.88
N TYR A 142 -33.56 23.49 4.32
CA TYR A 142 -33.70 23.71 2.88
C TYR A 142 -32.59 24.63 2.39
N THR A 143 -32.03 24.33 1.23
CA THR A 143 -31.13 25.24 0.53
C THR A 143 -31.91 26.37 -0.15
N GLN A 144 -31.21 27.34 -0.71
CA GLN A 144 -31.79 28.35 -1.60
C GLN A 144 -32.16 27.75 -2.97
N LEU A 145 -33.01 28.45 -3.71
CA LEU A 145 -33.40 28.06 -5.06
C LEU A 145 -32.23 28.28 -6.05
N ALA A 146 -31.84 27.23 -6.77
CA ALA A 146 -30.79 27.23 -7.78
C ALA A 146 -31.34 26.90 -9.18
N ARG A 147 -30.62 27.27 -10.24
CA ARG A 147 -31.02 26.96 -11.63
C ARG A 147 -30.75 25.50 -11.98
N ARG A 148 -31.72 24.80 -12.62
CA ARG A 148 -31.64 23.36 -12.92
C ARG A 148 -30.42 22.93 -13.75
N GLN A 149 -29.95 23.74 -14.70
CA GLN A 149 -28.92 23.31 -15.64
C GLN A 149 -27.54 23.14 -14.98
N LYS A 150 -27.29 23.85 -13.88
CA LYS A 150 -26.07 23.77 -13.09
C LYS A 150 -26.33 24.31 -11.68
N PRO A 151 -27.08 23.56 -10.84
CA PRO A 151 -27.44 24.03 -9.53
C PRO A 151 -26.19 24.07 -8.65
N GLN A 152 -25.96 25.19 -7.97
CA GLN A 152 -24.90 25.36 -6.98
C GLN A 152 -25.51 26.04 -5.77
N TRP A 153 -25.24 25.49 -4.59
CA TRP A 153 -25.76 25.98 -3.31
C TRP A 153 -24.61 26.46 -2.42
N ASN A 154 -23.59 25.61 -2.20
CA ASN A 154 -22.49 25.87 -1.26
C ASN A 154 -23.02 26.27 0.13
N GLU A 155 -23.98 25.50 0.64
CA GLU A 155 -24.65 25.77 1.92
C GLU A 155 -24.32 24.70 2.95
N GLN A 156 -24.02 25.14 4.17
CA GLN A 156 -23.64 24.28 5.29
C GLN A 156 -24.75 24.21 6.34
N PHE A 157 -25.01 22.99 6.82
CA PHE A 157 -26.00 22.66 7.84
C PHE A 157 -25.34 21.87 8.95
N GLU A 158 -25.79 22.10 10.19
CA GLU A 158 -25.34 21.36 11.38
C GLU A 158 -26.56 20.69 12.03
N PHE A 159 -26.43 19.40 12.34
CA PHE A 159 -27.45 18.60 13.00
C PHE A 159 -26.90 17.94 14.26
N THR A 160 -27.76 17.74 15.25
CA THR A 160 -27.51 16.82 16.35
C THR A 160 -28.06 15.46 15.96
N ALA A 161 -27.19 14.45 15.82
CA ALA A 161 -27.55 13.13 15.31
C ALA A 161 -27.10 12.01 16.25
N ASN A 162 -27.92 10.97 16.43
CA ASN A 162 -27.51 9.75 17.14
C ASN A 162 -26.91 8.72 16.15
N GLU A 163 -26.36 7.63 16.67
CA GLU A 163 -25.73 6.56 15.87
C GLU A 163 -26.68 5.86 14.88
N SER A 164 -28.00 6.05 14.99
CA SER A 164 -28.98 5.47 14.07
C SER A 164 -29.59 6.48 13.09
N ALA A 165 -28.99 7.67 12.96
CA ALA A 165 -29.54 8.69 12.09
C ALA A 165 -29.39 8.32 10.61
N ILE A 166 -30.49 8.45 9.87
CA ILE A 166 -30.51 8.34 8.42
C ILE A 166 -30.79 9.73 7.87
N LEU A 167 -29.90 10.19 7.00
CA LEU A 167 -30.08 11.42 6.24
C LEU A 167 -30.94 11.15 5.02
N LYS A 168 -31.92 12.01 4.82
CA LYS A 168 -32.80 11.95 3.66
C LYS A 168 -32.69 13.26 2.88
N PHE A 169 -32.25 13.13 1.64
CA PHE A 169 -32.11 14.22 0.70
C PHE A 169 -33.29 14.19 -0.26
N ILE A 170 -34.02 15.29 -0.39
CA ILE A 170 -35.16 15.41 -1.30
C ILE A 170 -34.88 16.56 -2.26
N LEU A 171 -34.82 16.24 -3.54
CA LEU A 171 -34.72 17.24 -4.59
C LEU A 171 -36.10 17.80 -4.91
N LEU A 172 -36.31 19.07 -4.61
CA LEU A 172 -37.54 19.79 -4.87
C LEU A 172 -37.38 20.61 -6.16
N ASP A 173 -38.29 20.37 -7.10
CA ASP A 173 -38.32 21.09 -8.37
C ASP A 173 -39.61 21.88 -8.47
N THR A 174 -39.49 23.20 -8.61
CA THR A 174 -40.61 24.14 -8.72
C THR A 174 -41.61 23.79 -9.82
N GLU A 175 -41.17 23.24 -10.96
CA GLU A 175 -42.07 22.80 -12.04
C GLU A 175 -42.82 21.51 -11.69
N LEU A 176 -42.15 20.58 -11.00
CA LEU A 176 -42.74 19.29 -10.61
C LEU A 176 -43.66 19.43 -9.40
N GLN A 177 -43.35 20.34 -8.47
CA GLN A 177 -44.19 20.61 -7.30
C GLN A 177 -45.61 21.03 -7.70
N GLN A 178 -45.75 21.85 -8.75
CA GLN A 178 -47.07 22.23 -9.30
C GLN A 178 -47.87 21.00 -9.77
N LYS A 179 -47.18 19.92 -10.15
CA LYS A 179 -47.75 18.64 -10.60
C LYS A 179 -47.76 17.58 -9.49
N ARG A 180 -47.47 17.96 -8.24
CA ARG A 180 -47.29 17.07 -7.08
C ARG A 180 -46.20 16.01 -7.26
N GLY A 181 -45.22 16.25 -8.13
CA GLY A 181 -44.06 15.37 -8.34
C GLY A 181 -42.84 15.82 -7.55
N LEU A 182 -42.02 14.86 -7.12
CA LEU A 182 -40.69 15.11 -6.55
C LEU A 182 -39.60 15.04 -7.63
N GLY A 183 -38.55 15.83 -7.47
CA GLY A 183 -37.34 15.74 -8.29
C GLY A 183 -36.53 14.47 -8.00
N GLY A 184 -36.73 13.88 -6.82
CA GLY A 184 -36.24 12.58 -6.39
C GLY A 184 -35.81 12.58 -4.92
N VAL A 185 -35.41 11.42 -4.40
CA VAL A 185 -35.00 11.20 -3.01
C VAL A 185 -33.71 10.37 -2.96
N ALA A 186 -32.88 10.60 -1.94
CA ALA A 186 -31.82 9.70 -1.54
C ALA A 186 -31.76 9.53 -0.03
N TYR A 187 -31.23 8.39 0.40
CA TYR A 187 -31.02 8.06 1.81
C TYR A 187 -29.55 7.73 2.03
N LEU A 188 -29.00 8.24 3.12
CA LEU A 188 -27.61 8.05 3.51
C LEU A 188 -27.56 7.74 5.00
N ASP A 189 -27.11 6.54 5.35
CA ASP A 189 -26.88 6.14 6.74
C ASP A 189 -25.55 6.74 7.21
N ILE A 190 -25.54 7.43 8.36
CA ILE A 190 -24.31 8.03 8.89
C ILE A 190 -23.27 6.98 9.28
N ASN A 191 -23.68 5.74 9.55
CA ASN A 191 -22.76 4.64 9.86
C ASN A 191 -21.95 4.17 8.66
N THR A 192 -22.24 4.69 7.45
CA THR A 192 -21.37 4.47 6.29
C THR A 192 -20.01 5.17 6.45
N PHE A 193 -19.90 6.14 7.36
CA PHE A 193 -18.66 6.79 7.73
C PHE A 193 -18.02 6.07 8.92
N ASN A 194 -16.97 5.29 8.65
CA ASN A 194 -16.24 4.54 9.68
C ASN A 194 -15.38 5.45 10.58
N ASP A 195 -15.06 6.65 10.11
CA ASP A 195 -14.25 7.64 10.81
C ASP A 195 -15.04 8.95 11.04
N GLN A 196 -14.40 9.94 11.68
CA GLN A 196 -14.99 11.25 11.98
C GLN A 196 -14.42 12.36 11.09
N MET A 197 -13.83 12.01 9.95
CA MET A 197 -13.21 12.94 9.02
C MET A 197 -14.24 13.53 8.06
N LEU A 198 -13.82 14.59 7.36
CA LEU A 198 -14.63 15.21 6.33
C LEU A 198 -14.59 14.34 5.08
N HIS A 199 -15.73 13.81 4.68
CA HIS A 199 -15.88 13.05 3.45
C HIS A 199 -16.46 13.94 2.36
N ASP A 200 -15.89 13.85 1.16
CA ASP A 200 -16.39 14.48 -0.06
C ASP A 200 -16.99 13.37 -0.94
N ILE A 201 -18.32 13.36 -1.07
CA ILE A 201 -19.06 12.23 -1.67
C ILE A 201 -20.11 12.69 -2.67
N HIS A 202 -20.51 11.75 -3.52
CA HIS A 202 -21.63 11.92 -4.44
C HIS A 202 -22.76 10.94 -4.11
N VAL A 203 -23.98 11.46 -3.99
CA VAL A 203 -25.17 10.68 -3.67
C VAL A 203 -26.13 10.68 -4.86
N ASN A 204 -26.51 9.49 -5.33
CA ASN A 204 -27.48 9.36 -6.41
C ASN A 204 -28.90 9.63 -5.87
N ILE A 205 -29.58 10.61 -6.44
CA ILE A 205 -30.99 10.92 -6.17
C ILE A 205 -31.84 10.10 -7.14
N THR A 206 -32.69 9.23 -6.62
CA THR A 206 -33.57 8.37 -7.43
C THR A 206 -35.03 8.81 -7.34
N ASP A 207 -35.88 8.28 -8.20
CA ASP A 207 -37.32 8.45 -8.08
C ASP A 207 -37.90 7.64 -6.90
N GLU A 208 -39.19 7.81 -6.60
CA GLU A 208 -39.85 7.12 -5.47
C GLU A 208 -39.79 5.58 -5.58
N SER A 209 -39.66 5.04 -6.80
CA SER A 209 -39.52 3.61 -7.05
C SER A 209 -38.08 3.09 -6.96
N ASN A 210 -37.11 3.97 -6.71
CA ASN A 210 -35.67 3.69 -6.71
C ASN A 210 -35.16 3.04 -8.01
N SER A 211 -35.79 3.33 -9.15
CA SER A 211 -35.50 2.69 -10.43
C SER A 211 -34.73 3.59 -11.39
N VAL A 212 -34.92 4.92 -11.29
CA VAL A 212 -34.30 5.90 -12.19
C VAL A 212 -33.51 6.92 -11.39
N ILE A 213 -32.20 7.03 -11.68
CA ILE A 213 -31.36 8.11 -11.17
C ILE A 213 -31.75 9.40 -11.88
N ARG A 214 -32.21 10.39 -11.11
CA ARG A 214 -32.64 11.70 -11.62
C ARG A 214 -31.60 12.77 -11.43
N ALA A 215 -30.74 12.64 -10.42
CA ALA A 215 -29.64 13.55 -10.19
C ALA A 215 -28.51 12.87 -9.42
N LYS A 216 -27.33 13.48 -9.43
CA LYS A 216 -26.18 13.12 -8.60
C LYS A 216 -25.79 14.34 -7.77
N LEU A 217 -25.99 14.26 -6.45
CA LEU A 217 -25.74 15.33 -5.49
C LEU A 217 -24.29 15.27 -5.00
N HIS A 218 -23.56 16.37 -5.08
CA HIS A 218 -22.21 16.51 -4.53
C HIS A 218 -22.28 17.17 -3.15
N LEU A 219 -21.76 16.50 -2.12
CA LEU A 219 -21.81 17.00 -0.76
C LEU A 219 -20.54 16.66 0.02
N LYS A 220 -20.24 17.50 1.01
CA LYS A 220 -19.27 17.17 2.06
C LYS A 220 -19.99 16.88 3.36
N ILE A 221 -19.56 15.86 4.07
CA ILE A 221 -20.20 15.39 5.28
C ILE A 221 -19.17 14.99 6.32
N GLN A 222 -19.41 15.39 7.56
CA GLN A 222 -18.57 15.03 8.70
C GLN A 222 -19.44 14.70 9.90
N TRP A 223 -19.28 13.48 10.42
CA TRP A 223 -19.96 13.04 11.62
C TRP A 223 -19.00 12.95 12.80
N ILE A 224 -19.18 13.81 13.80
CA ILE A 224 -18.38 13.86 15.03
C ILE A 224 -19.23 13.35 16.19
N HIS A 225 -19.17 12.05 16.47
CA HIS A 225 -19.82 11.42 17.63
C HIS A 225 -18.99 11.54 18.93
N SER A 226 -17.68 11.75 18.82
CA SER A 226 -16.80 11.94 19.96
C SER A 226 -15.68 12.90 19.61
N LYS A 227 -15.76 14.11 20.16
CA LYS A 227 -14.74 15.15 20.03
C LYS A 227 -13.36 14.65 20.46
N ASN A 228 -13.29 13.86 21.53
CA ASN A 228 -12.04 13.30 22.01
C ASN A 228 -11.46 12.25 21.04
N LYS A 229 -12.31 11.38 20.48
CA LYS A 229 -11.87 10.42 19.45
C LYS A 229 -11.39 11.16 18.19
N TYR A 230 -12.13 12.16 17.73
CA TYR A 230 -11.75 12.97 16.57
C TYR A 230 -10.39 13.67 16.76
N LEU A 231 -10.18 14.29 17.93
CA LEU A 231 -8.90 14.92 18.25
C LEU A 231 -7.77 13.90 18.35
N ASN A 232 -8.01 12.70 18.90
CA ASN A 232 -7.02 11.63 18.92
C ASN A 232 -6.67 11.15 17.50
N ASP A 233 -7.67 11.00 16.63
CA ASP A 233 -7.46 10.59 15.24
C ASP A 233 -6.58 11.60 14.50
N LEU A 234 -6.86 12.90 14.65
CA LEU A 234 -6.04 14.00 14.11
C LEU A 234 -4.62 14.07 14.68
N ILE A 235 -4.45 13.80 15.98
CA ILE A 235 -3.12 13.73 16.60
C ILE A 235 -2.33 12.56 16.00
N ASN A 236 -2.97 11.40 15.85
CA ASN A 236 -2.33 10.21 15.30
C ASN A 236 -1.97 10.41 13.82
N GLU A 237 -2.87 10.98 13.02
CA GLU A 237 -2.62 11.30 11.61
C GLU A 237 -1.41 12.23 11.46
N ASN A 238 -1.39 13.35 12.20
CA ASN A 238 -0.25 14.26 12.17
C ASN A 238 1.06 13.62 12.65
N THR A 239 0.99 12.76 13.67
CA THR A 239 2.17 12.02 14.14
C THR A 239 2.73 11.15 13.02
N VAL A 240 1.88 10.41 12.30
CA VAL A 240 2.32 9.59 11.16
C VAL A 240 2.93 10.46 10.06
N GLN A 241 2.29 11.57 9.70
CA GLN A 241 2.80 12.48 8.67
C GLN A 241 4.16 13.10 9.05
N ILE A 242 4.35 13.48 10.32
CA ILE A 242 5.65 13.98 10.81
C ILE A 242 6.73 12.91 10.66
N ASN A 243 6.47 11.67 11.07
CA ASN A 243 7.45 10.59 10.96
C ASN A 243 7.85 10.30 9.50
N LEU A 244 6.88 10.34 8.57
CA LEU A 244 7.17 10.18 7.14
C LEU A 244 8.03 11.33 6.61
N LEU A 245 7.74 12.57 7.00
CA LEU A 245 8.53 13.74 6.62
C LEU A 245 9.93 13.71 7.25
N GLU A 246 10.08 13.22 8.48
CA GLU A 246 11.39 13.06 9.13
C GLU A 246 12.25 12.00 8.43
N GLN A 247 11.64 10.90 7.98
CA GLN A 247 12.33 9.91 7.17
C GLN A 247 12.76 10.51 5.82
N GLU A 248 11.86 11.19 5.11
CA GLU A 248 12.18 11.85 3.84
C GLU A 248 13.27 12.93 4.02
N LEU A 249 13.21 13.71 5.11
CA LEU A 249 14.24 14.69 5.46
C LEU A 249 15.60 14.01 5.63
N ASN A 250 15.65 12.89 6.36
CA ASN A 250 16.87 12.14 6.57
C ASN A 250 17.45 11.60 5.26
N ASP A 251 16.61 11.07 4.36
CA ASP A 251 17.04 10.59 3.05
C ASP A 251 17.66 11.73 2.23
N HIS A 252 17.02 12.90 2.16
CA HIS A 252 17.57 14.07 1.46
C HIS A 252 18.88 14.58 2.08
N VAL A 253 19.03 14.50 3.41
CA VAL A 253 20.26 14.87 4.12
C VAL A 253 21.40 13.92 3.78
N ILE A 254 21.13 12.61 3.74
CA ILE A 254 22.12 11.59 3.35
C ILE A 254 22.57 11.84 1.91
N ASP A 255 21.64 12.04 0.97
CA ASP A 255 21.96 12.33 -0.42
C ASP A 255 22.83 13.60 -0.56
N LEU A 256 22.49 14.65 0.19
CA LEU A 256 23.26 15.89 0.22
C LEU A 256 24.67 15.65 0.77
N GLU A 257 24.79 14.84 1.81
CA GLU A 257 26.08 14.49 2.42
C GLU A 257 26.97 13.70 1.45
N ILE A 258 26.39 12.76 0.69
CA ILE A 258 27.11 12.01 -0.34
C ILE A 258 27.66 12.96 -1.40
N ILE A 259 26.84 13.87 -1.93
CA ILE A 259 27.26 14.88 -2.92
C ILE A 259 28.34 15.81 -2.35
N ALA A 260 28.22 16.17 -1.06
CA ALA A 260 29.16 17.06 -0.39
C ALA A 260 30.45 16.36 0.08
N GLN A 261 30.48 15.03 0.13
CA GLN A 261 31.58 14.25 0.70
C GLN A 261 32.97 14.61 0.12
N PRO A 262 33.13 14.76 -1.21
CA PRO A 262 34.41 15.15 -1.81
C PRO A 262 34.86 16.58 -1.46
N PHE A 263 33.96 17.40 -0.91
CA PHE A 263 34.14 18.85 -0.69
C PHE A 263 33.99 19.25 0.79
N ARG A 264 34.04 18.29 1.72
CA ARG A 264 33.75 18.49 3.16
C ARG A 264 34.56 19.60 3.85
N GLN A 265 35.73 19.96 3.34
CA GLN A 265 36.52 21.07 3.90
C GLN A 265 35.87 22.45 3.66
N GLU A 266 34.97 22.55 2.67
CA GLU A 266 34.42 23.83 2.21
C GLU A 266 32.89 23.87 2.16
N LEU A 267 32.21 22.72 2.11
CA LEU A 267 30.75 22.61 2.18
C LEU A 267 30.30 22.22 3.60
N LYS A 268 29.58 23.11 4.27
CA LYS A 268 28.87 22.78 5.52
C LYS A 268 27.56 22.10 5.17
N VAL A 269 27.42 20.83 5.53
CA VAL A 269 26.11 20.16 5.57
C VAL A 269 25.37 20.72 6.80
N PRO A 270 24.09 21.12 6.68
CA PRO A 270 23.33 21.59 7.82
C PRO A 270 23.32 20.52 8.92
N ASN A 271 23.74 20.89 10.13
CA ASN A 271 23.71 20.00 11.28
C ASN A 271 22.27 19.98 11.81
N ILE A 272 21.42 19.18 11.18
CA ILE A 272 20.02 19.03 11.58
C ILE A 272 20.01 18.09 12.78
N ALA A 273 19.75 18.64 13.96
CA ALA A 273 19.46 17.83 15.13
C ALA A 273 18.10 17.14 14.89
N ILE A 274 18.14 15.94 14.33
CA ILE A 274 16.95 15.09 14.20
C ILE A 274 16.52 14.78 15.62
N SER A 275 15.45 15.42 16.07
CA SER A 275 14.74 15.01 17.28
C SER A 275 14.12 13.66 16.99
N THR A 276 14.90 12.59 17.17
CA THR A 276 14.38 11.23 17.26
C THR A 276 13.43 11.17 18.45
N TYR A 277 12.19 11.58 18.26
CA TYR A 277 11.08 11.21 19.11
C TYR A 277 10.87 9.71 18.92
N GLN A 278 11.66 8.94 19.68
CA GLN A 278 11.44 7.56 20.07
C GLN A 278 10.76 6.67 19.00
N THR A 279 11.60 6.08 18.17
CA THR A 279 11.33 4.92 17.31
C THR A 279 10.87 3.66 18.09
N GLN A 280 10.59 3.75 19.40
CA GLN A 280 10.14 2.64 20.25
C GLN A 280 8.61 2.52 20.43
N GLN A 281 7.80 3.45 19.92
CA GLN A 281 6.32 3.30 19.91
C GLN A 281 5.72 2.93 18.55
N HIS A 282 6.55 2.72 17.53
CA HIS A 282 6.11 2.39 16.17
C HIS A 282 5.58 0.96 15.97
N GLN A 283 5.58 0.08 16.98
CA GLN A 283 4.84 -1.19 16.91
C GLN A 283 3.46 -1.16 17.58
N GLN A 284 3.10 -0.11 18.32
CA GLN A 284 1.83 -0.07 19.06
C GLN A 284 0.77 0.85 18.45
N GLN A 285 1.14 1.78 17.57
CA GLN A 285 0.20 2.77 17.02
C GLN A 285 -0.24 2.53 15.57
N GLN A 286 0.48 1.74 14.76
CA GLN A 286 -0.09 1.20 13.52
C GLN A 286 -1.24 0.19 13.79
N LEU A 287 -1.31 -0.36 15.00
CA LEU A 287 -2.40 -1.22 15.46
C LEU A 287 -3.73 -0.47 15.66
N LEU A 288 -3.74 0.85 15.89
CA LEU A 288 -4.99 1.55 16.19
C LEU A 288 -5.85 1.80 14.95
N TYR A 289 -5.24 1.98 13.77
CA TYR A 289 -5.98 2.15 12.51
C TYR A 289 -6.39 0.81 11.86
N GLN A 290 -5.74 -0.31 12.20
CA GLN A 290 -6.20 -1.65 11.81
C GLN A 290 -7.27 -2.25 12.73
N SER A 291 -7.43 -1.72 13.95
CA SER A 291 -8.36 -2.25 14.96
C SER A 291 -9.86 -2.02 14.65
N GLN A 292 -10.21 -1.13 13.72
CA GLN A 292 -11.63 -0.94 13.35
C GLN A 292 -12.18 -1.96 12.36
N ASN A 293 -11.32 -2.74 11.69
CA ASN A 293 -11.74 -3.78 10.75
C ASN A 293 -11.43 -5.19 11.26
N GLY A 294 -11.79 -5.53 12.51
CA GLY A 294 -12.03 -6.92 12.97
C GLY A 294 -11.00 -8.01 12.67
N ALA A 295 -9.80 -7.67 12.21
CA ALA A 295 -8.73 -8.59 11.89
C ALA A 295 -7.82 -8.64 13.10
N GLN A 296 -7.83 -9.76 13.81
CA GLN A 296 -6.85 -10.05 14.85
C GLN A 296 -5.46 -9.79 14.25
N SER A 297 -4.76 -8.79 14.78
CA SER A 297 -3.39 -8.50 14.40
C SER A 297 -2.53 -9.70 14.78
N ILE A 298 -2.18 -10.50 13.79
CA ILE A 298 -1.28 -11.63 13.97
C ILE A 298 0.11 -11.06 14.25
N ASP A 299 0.68 -11.47 15.38
CA ASP A 299 2.04 -11.12 15.80
C ASP A 299 3.03 -11.47 14.68
N ASP A 300 3.80 -10.50 14.18
CA ASP A 300 4.78 -10.69 13.10
C ASP A 300 5.74 -11.86 13.39
N LYS A 301 6.04 -12.11 14.67
CA LYS A 301 6.85 -13.24 15.10
C LYS A 301 6.20 -14.59 14.82
N GLN A 302 4.88 -14.67 14.78
CA GLN A 302 4.14 -15.87 14.40
C GLN A 302 4.25 -16.12 12.90
N ILE A 303 4.14 -15.07 12.06
CA ILE A 303 4.32 -15.18 10.61
C ILE A 303 5.74 -15.62 10.27
N ASP A 304 6.75 -15.01 10.89
CA ASP A 304 8.16 -15.40 10.69
C ASP A 304 8.42 -16.86 11.08
N ARG A 305 7.85 -17.32 12.20
CA ARG A 305 7.93 -18.72 12.62
C ARG A 305 7.24 -19.65 11.63
N LEU A 306 6.07 -19.26 11.11
CA LEU A 306 5.36 -20.06 10.12
C LEU A 306 6.23 -20.22 8.86
N VAL A 307 6.78 -19.12 8.34
CA VAL A 307 7.66 -19.11 7.15
C VAL A 307 8.92 -19.99 7.37
N GLN A 308 9.50 -19.98 8.57
CA GLN A 308 10.63 -20.86 8.90
C GLN A 308 10.23 -22.34 8.91
N ILE A 309 9.07 -22.67 9.48
CA ILE A 309 8.57 -24.04 9.51
C ILE A 309 8.25 -24.52 8.08
N SER A 310 7.65 -23.68 7.24
CA SER A 310 7.34 -24.04 5.86
C SER A 310 8.59 -24.25 5.01
N LEU A 311 9.67 -23.49 5.26
CA LEU A 311 10.98 -23.74 4.67
C LEU A 311 11.55 -25.10 5.11
N LEU A 312 11.50 -25.41 6.41
CA LEU A 312 11.95 -26.70 6.93
C LEU A 312 11.19 -27.87 6.30
N LEU A 313 9.86 -27.75 6.17
CA LEU A 313 9.03 -28.74 5.50
C LEU A 313 9.35 -28.88 4.00
N THR A 314 9.71 -27.78 3.34
CA THR A 314 10.16 -27.80 1.93
C THR A 314 11.50 -28.53 1.78
N ILE A 315 12.43 -28.37 2.73
CA ILE A 315 13.69 -29.12 2.76
C ILE A 315 13.42 -30.61 3.00
N LEU A 316 12.50 -30.95 3.92
CA LEU A 316 12.09 -32.33 4.16
C LEU A 316 11.49 -32.96 2.90
N TYR A 317 10.64 -32.20 2.19
CA TYR A 317 10.08 -32.59 0.91
C TYR A 317 11.16 -32.86 -0.15
N LEU A 318 12.21 -32.02 -0.23
CA LEU A 318 13.37 -32.28 -1.10
C LEU A 318 14.09 -33.59 -0.76
N ILE A 319 14.32 -33.87 0.53
CA ILE A 319 15.01 -35.09 0.96
C ILE A 319 14.22 -36.34 0.54
N PHE A 320 12.91 -36.39 0.83
CA PHE A 320 12.08 -37.50 0.41
C PHE A 320 11.94 -37.58 -1.11
N GLY A 321 11.95 -36.45 -1.80
CA GLY A 321 12.03 -36.41 -3.26
C GLY A 321 13.29 -37.10 -3.77
N LEU A 322 14.47 -36.68 -3.31
CA LEU A 322 15.75 -37.29 -3.69
C LEU A 322 15.78 -38.80 -3.44
N LEU A 323 15.26 -39.26 -2.30
CA LEU A 323 15.17 -40.70 -2.02
C LEU A 323 14.24 -41.43 -3.01
N ASN A 324 13.10 -40.84 -3.36
CA ASN A 324 12.16 -41.41 -4.34
C ASN A 324 12.73 -41.37 -5.77
N SER A 325 13.59 -40.40 -6.09
CA SER A 325 14.15 -40.21 -7.43
C SER A 325 15.04 -41.36 -7.89
N ILE A 326 15.49 -42.21 -6.97
CA ILE A 326 16.31 -43.39 -7.27
C ILE A 326 15.54 -44.38 -8.16
N TYR A 327 14.22 -44.51 -7.96
CA TYR A 327 13.40 -45.48 -8.69
C TYR A 327 12.23 -44.85 -9.45
N ARG A 328 11.80 -43.64 -9.08
CA ARG A 328 10.66 -42.95 -9.69
C ARG A 328 11.03 -41.57 -10.15
N THR A 329 10.69 -41.22 -11.39
CA THR A 329 10.82 -39.85 -11.89
C THR A 329 9.84 -38.91 -11.19
N ILE A 330 10.37 -37.87 -10.55
CA ILE A 330 9.64 -36.88 -9.76
C ILE A 330 9.96 -35.44 -10.21
N TYR A 331 10.02 -35.22 -11.52
CA TYR A 331 10.42 -33.92 -12.09
C TYR A 331 9.46 -32.77 -11.70
N LEU A 332 8.15 -33.04 -11.58
CA LEU A 332 7.17 -32.04 -11.15
C LEU A 332 7.41 -31.62 -9.70
N ASP A 333 7.72 -32.57 -8.81
CA ASP A 333 8.09 -32.28 -7.43
C ASP A 333 9.24 -31.29 -7.35
N TYR A 334 10.30 -31.52 -8.13
CA TYR A 334 11.46 -30.63 -8.15
C TYR A 334 11.10 -29.23 -8.65
N ILE A 335 10.24 -29.10 -9.67
CA ILE A 335 9.77 -27.79 -10.13
C ILE A 335 9.07 -27.05 -8.98
N VAL A 336 8.19 -27.72 -8.23
CA VAL A 336 7.52 -27.12 -7.06
C VAL A 336 8.53 -26.72 -5.99
N ILE A 337 9.46 -27.61 -5.65
CA ILE A 337 10.49 -27.35 -4.63
C ILE A 337 11.38 -26.17 -5.02
N PHE A 338 11.86 -26.12 -6.27
CA PHE A 338 12.68 -25.00 -6.75
C PHE A 338 11.90 -23.69 -6.78
N TYR A 339 10.63 -23.72 -7.17
CA TYR A 339 9.78 -22.53 -7.13
C TYR A 339 9.58 -22.04 -5.68
N CYS A 340 9.38 -22.94 -4.72
CA CYS A 340 9.35 -22.59 -3.29
C CYS A 340 10.68 -21.95 -2.84
N PHE A 341 11.83 -22.49 -3.21
CA PHE A 341 13.12 -21.88 -2.86
C PHE A 341 13.30 -20.48 -3.45
N LEU A 342 12.92 -20.27 -4.71
CA LEU A 342 12.96 -18.95 -5.35
C LEU A 342 12.05 -17.96 -4.63
N PHE A 343 10.87 -18.41 -4.18
CA PHE A 343 9.96 -17.61 -3.36
C PHE A 343 10.63 -17.17 -2.05
N TYR A 344 11.27 -18.09 -1.31
CA TYR A 344 11.99 -17.76 -0.08
C TYR A 344 13.21 -16.84 -0.30
N GLN A 345 13.95 -17.01 -1.41
CA GLN A 345 15.16 -16.21 -1.66
C GLN A 345 14.86 -14.76 -2.05
N LYS A 346 13.83 -14.54 -2.89
CA LYS A 346 13.58 -13.22 -3.49
C LYS A 346 12.48 -12.42 -2.80
N ASN A 347 11.53 -13.08 -2.13
CA ASN A 347 10.27 -12.45 -1.72
C ASN A 347 9.92 -12.65 -0.24
N TYR A 348 10.85 -13.05 0.63
CA TYR A 348 10.50 -13.28 2.05
C TYR A 348 9.93 -12.04 2.77
N ARG A 349 10.30 -10.82 2.32
CA ARG A 349 9.72 -9.56 2.81
C ARG A 349 8.50 -9.07 2.01
N LEU A 350 8.38 -9.46 0.75
CA LEU A 350 7.29 -9.10 -0.15
C LEU A 350 6.41 -10.34 -0.35
N GLN A 351 5.62 -10.64 0.68
CA GLN A 351 4.73 -11.80 0.72
C GLN A 351 3.54 -11.59 -0.23
N SER A 352 3.79 -11.74 -1.53
CA SER A 352 2.76 -11.70 -2.56
C SER A 352 1.87 -12.94 -2.43
N LEU A 353 0.60 -12.73 -2.09
CA LEU A 353 -0.43 -13.78 -1.93
C LEU A 353 -0.59 -14.63 -3.20
N LEU A 354 -0.29 -14.04 -4.35
CA LEU A 354 -0.30 -14.71 -5.65
C LEU A 354 0.64 -15.91 -5.68
N HIS A 355 1.87 -15.77 -5.16
CA HIS A 355 2.84 -16.86 -5.21
C HIS A 355 2.44 -18.03 -4.31
N ILE A 356 1.80 -17.76 -3.18
CA ILE A 356 1.24 -18.79 -2.30
C ILE A 356 0.13 -19.56 -3.03
N LYS A 357 -0.76 -18.86 -3.77
CA LYS A 357 -1.80 -19.52 -4.60
C LYS A 357 -1.19 -20.42 -5.68
N ILE A 358 -0.14 -19.95 -6.35
CA ILE A 358 0.58 -20.73 -7.37
C ILE A 358 1.20 -21.99 -6.75
N ILE A 359 1.87 -21.87 -5.60
CA ILE A 359 2.47 -23.00 -4.88
C ILE A 359 1.39 -24.03 -4.50
N MET A 360 0.27 -23.58 -3.92
CA MET A 360 -0.84 -24.46 -3.55
C MET A 360 -1.41 -25.20 -4.77
N ALA A 361 -1.62 -24.51 -5.89
CA ALA A 361 -2.13 -25.12 -7.12
C ALA A 361 -1.16 -26.19 -7.66
N MET A 362 0.14 -25.89 -7.71
CA MET A 362 1.17 -26.84 -8.13
C MET A 362 1.23 -28.07 -7.20
N LEU A 363 1.13 -27.87 -5.88
CA LEU A 363 1.10 -28.96 -4.90
C LEU A 363 -0.12 -29.87 -5.09
N ILE A 364 -1.31 -29.30 -5.36
CA ILE A 364 -2.53 -30.09 -5.62
C ILE A 364 -2.35 -30.97 -6.86
N VAL A 365 -1.80 -30.44 -7.95
CA VAL A 365 -1.55 -31.22 -9.18
C VAL A 365 -0.60 -32.39 -8.90
N VAL A 366 0.50 -32.13 -8.17
CA VAL A 366 1.48 -33.16 -7.81
C VAL A 366 0.89 -34.21 -6.84
N LEU A 367 0.00 -33.80 -5.93
CA LEU A 367 -0.72 -34.72 -5.03
C LEU A 367 -1.65 -35.66 -5.81
N ILE A 368 -2.42 -35.14 -6.77
CA ILE A 368 -3.31 -35.96 -7.60
C ILE A 368 -2.49 -36.99 -8.38
N GLN A 369 -1.35 -36.59 -8.94
CA GLN A 369 -0.46 -37.50 -9.65
C GLN A 369 0.05 -38.63 -8.73
N ASP A 370 0.43 -38.33 -7.49
CA ASP A 370 0.85 -39.34 -6.52
C ASP A 370 -0.27 -40.29 -6.12
N ILE A 371 -1.49 -39.78 -5.92
CA ILE A 371 -2.66 -40.61 -5.59
C ILE A 371 -2.94 -41.59 -6.74
N ILE A 372 -2.90 -41.13 -7.99
CA ILE A 372 -3.08 -41.99 -9.17
C ILE A 372 -1.96 -43.03 -9.25
N TRP A 373 -0.70 -42.62 -9.05
CA TRP A 373 0.43 -43.53 -9.07
C TRP A 373 0.30 -44.60 -7.96
N LEU A 374 0.00 -44.20 -6.73
CA LEU A 374 -0.22 -45.12 -5.62
C LEU A 374 -1.42 -46.04 -5.87
N ALA A 375 -2.52 -45.55 -6.44
CA ALA A 375 -3.67 -46.41 -6.75
C ALA A 375 -3.31 -47.54 -7.73
N ILE A 376 -2.45 -47.26 -8.72
CA ILE A 376 -2.00 -48.23 -9.72
C ILE A 376 -0.97 -49.20 -9.12
N TYR A 377 0.02 -48.70 -8.38
CA TYR A 377 1.19 -49.48 -7.97
C TYR A 377 1.16 -50.00 -6.53
N SER A 378 0.27 -49.52 -5.65
CA SER A 378 0.23 -49.99 -4.25
C SER A 378 -0.32 -51.40 -4.10
N THR A 379 -1.34 -51.76 -4.87
CA THR A 379 -2.03 -53.05 -4.79
C THR A 379 -1.14 -54.26 -5.14
N PRO A 380 -0.31 -54.26 -6.19
CA PRO A 380 0.55 -55.42 -6.51
C PRO A 380 1.72 -55.61 -5.52
N TYR A 381 2.17 -54.56 -4.82
CA TYR A 381 3.41 -54.59 -4.04
C TYR A 381 3.22 -54.53 -2.51
N LEU A 382 1.99 -54.25 -2.05
CA LEU A 382 1.61 -54.37 -0.64
C LEU A 382 0.88 -55.67 -0.31
N GLY A 383 0.52 -56.47 -1.33
CA GLY A 383 -0.14 -57.78 -1.18
C GLY A 383 0.80 -58.93 -0.80
N GLU A 384 0.28 -60.16 -0.85
CA GLU A 384 1.09 -61.37 -0.70
C GLU A 384 2.13 -61.47 -1.82
N PHE A 385 3.31 -62.01 -1.49
CA PHE A 385 4.45 -62.09 -2.40
C PHE A 385 4.04 -62.75 -3.73
N ASN A 386 4.18 -62.01 -4.82
CA ASN A 386 3.95 -62.55 -6.15
C ASN A 386 5.21 -63.28 -6.62
N SER A 387 5.10 -64.59 -6.83
CA SER A 387 6.23 -65.47 -7.19
C SER A 387 6.90 -65.16 -8.53
N HIS A 388 6.33 -64.22 -9.30
CA HIS A 388 6.85 -63.80 -10.60
C HIS A 388 7.98 -62.76 -10.52
N PHE A 389 8.28 -62.20 -9.34
CA PHE A 389 9.36 -61.22 -9.15
C PHE A 389 10.50 -61.79 -8.31
N ASP A 390 11.75 -61.41 -8.66
CA ASP A 390 12.91 -61.69 -7.82
C ASP A 390 12.74 -61.05 -6.45
N HIS A 391 13.15 -61.76 -5.37
CA HIS A 391 13.00 -61.27 -3.99
C HIS A 391 13.62 -59.88 -3.76
N LEU A 392 14.72 -59.58 -4.45
CA LEU A 392 15.39 -58.27 -4.38
C LEU A 392 14.55 -57.17 -5.05
N GLU A 393 14.03 -57.44 -6.24
CA GLU A 393 13.20 -56.49 -7.00
C GLU A 393 11.90 -56.19 -6.26
N TYR A 394 11.25 -57.24 -5.74
CA TYR A 394 10.04 -57.10 -4.92
C TYR A 394 10.29 -56.27 -3.65
N GLY A 395 11.44 -56.50 -2.98
CA GLY A 395 11.84 -55.73 -1.81
C GLY A 395 12.05 -54.24 -2.12
N LEU A 396 12.71 -53.93 -3.24
CA LEU A 396 12.94 -52.55 -3.68
C LEU A 396 11.64 -51.84 -4.10
N GLN A 397 10.76 -52.54 -4.82
CA GLN A 397 9.45 -52.00 -5.22
C GLN A 397 8.56 -51.74 -3.99
N LYS A 398 8.55 -52.66 -3.02
CA LYS A 398 7.85 -52.46 -1.74
C LYS A 398 8.41 -51.26 -0.96
N TYR A 399 9.74 -51.11 -0.88
CA TYR A 399 10.38 -49.94 -0.27
C TYR A 399 9.96 -48.65 -0.99
N GLN A 400 9.95 -48.65 -2.32
CA GLN A 400 9.55 -47.50 -3.13
C GLN A 400 8.09 -47.10 -2.89
N VAL A 401 7.17 -48.06 -2.75
CA VAL A 401 5.76 -47.79 -2.42
C VAL A 401 5.63 -47.17 -1.03
N ILE A 402 6.34 -47.69 -0.02
CA ILE A 402 6.38 -47.11 1.33
C ILE A 402 6.91 -45.67 1.29
N LEU A 403 7.99 -45.44 0.56
CA LEU A 403 8.59 -44.13 0.43
C LEU A 403 7.69 -43.14 -0.34
N SER A 404 6.89 -43.62 -1.29
CA SER A 404 5.88 -42.83 -2.00
C SER A 404 4.71 -42.44 -1.09
N TRP A 405 4.29 -43.33 -0.19
CA TRP A 405 3.30 -43.00 0.85
C TRP A 405 3.83 -41.92 1.81
N LEU A 406 5.10 -42.02 2.24
CA LEU A 406 5.72 -41.00 3.08
C LEU A 406 5.84 -39.66 2.36
N LEU A 407 6.22 -39.67 1.07
CA LEU A 407 6.28 -38.46 0.25
C LEU A 407 4.90 -37.81 0.11
N LEU A 408 3.85 -38.59 -0.15
CA LEU A 408 2.47 -38.11 -0.19
C LEU A 408 2.08 -37.44 1.13
N LEU A 409 2.39 -38.07 2.27
CA LEU A 409 2.11 -37.51 3.59
C LEU A 409 2.81 -36.16 3.80
N VAL A 410 4.09 -36.05 3.42
CA VAL A 410 4.85 -34.80 3.51
C VAL A 410 4.21 -33.72 2.64
N LYS A 411 3.80 -34.02 1.40
CA LYS A 411 3.12 -33.07 0.51
C LYS A 411 1.80 -32.57 1.10
N ILE A 412 1.01 -33.45 1.72
CA ILE A 412 -0.24 -33.07 2.40
C ILE A 412 0.06 -32.09 3.55
N ILE A 413 1.05 -32.38 4.37
CA ILE A 413 1.46 -31.50 5.49
C ILE A 413 1.92 -30.14 4.96
N VAL A 414 2.76 -30.13 3.93
CA VAL A 414 3.22 -28.89 3.26
C VAL A 414 2.03 -28.08 2.74
N LEU A 415 1.09 -28.73 2.05
CA LEU A 415 -0.10 -28.05 1.51
C LEU A 415 -0.96 -27.45 2.63
N ILE A 416 -1.25 -28.21 3.69
CA ILE A 416 -2.00 -27.72 4.86
C ILE A 416 -1.32 -26.48 5.43
N PHE A 417 0.01 -26.48 5.49
CA PHE A 417 0.77 -25.36 6.01
C PHE A 417 0.68 -24.12 5.10
N TYR A 418 0.78 -24.27 3.78
CA TYR A 418 0.58 -23.15 2.85
C TYR A 418 -0.87 -22.63 2.85
N VAL A 419 -1.85 -23.52 3.01
CA VAL A 419 -3.26 -23.12 3.22
C VAL A 419 -3.39 -22.34 4.52
N HIS A 420 -2.71 -22.76 5.59
CA HIS A 420 -2.71 -22.06 6.87
C HIS A 420 -2.08 -20.67 6.73
N ILE A 421 -0.87 -20.55 6.13
CA ILE A 421 -0.24 -19.25 5.83
C ILE A 421 -1.19 -18.35 5.03
N TYR A 422 -1.83 -18.89 3.98
CA TYR A 422 -2.78 -18.15 3.16
C TYR A 422 -4.02 -17.69 3.94
N SER A 423 -4.51 -18.52 4.85
CA SER A 423 -5.69 -18.23 5.67
C SER A 423 -5.41 -17.18 6.74
N THR A 424 -4.21 -17.23 7.31
CA THR A 424 -3.72 -16.35 8.37
C THR A 424 -3.31 -14.99 7.81
N TYR A 425 -3.00 -14.85 6.52
CA TYR A 425 -2.59 -13.55 5.98
C TYR A 425 -3.73 -12.51 6.01
N PRO A 426 -3.55 -11.35 6.68
CA PRO A 426 -4.63 -10.39 6.94
C PRO A 426 -5.03 -9.55 5.72
N ASP A 427 -4.30 -9.62 4.61
CA ASP A 427 -4.36 -8.61 3.55
C ASP A 427 -4.91 -9.13 2.20
N LYS A 428 -6.06 -9.82 2.24
CA LYS A 428 -6.70 -10.40 1.05
C LYS A 428 -7.25 -9.37 0.03
N GLN A 429 -7.23 -8.08 0.34
CA GLN A 429 -7.90 -7.04 -0.46
C GLN A 429 -7.01 -5.89 -0.96
N THR A 430 -5.78 -5.73 -0.48
CA THR A 430 -4.94 -4.55 -0.81
C THR A 430 -3.84 -4.82 -1.84
N GLN A 431 -3.57 -6.08 -2.19
CA GLN A 431 -2.53 -6.38 -3.18
C GLN A 431 -3.05 -6.21 -4.61
N ILE A 432 -2.46 -5.26 -5.35
CA ILE A 432 -2.72 -4.95 -6.77
C ILE A 432 -2.71 -6.21 -7.67
N TYR A 433 -1.89 -7.20 -7.33
CA TYR A 433 -1.80 -8.47 -8.05
C TYR A 433 -3.01 -9.40 -7.85
N ASP A 434 -3.71 -9.29 -6.72
CA ASP A 434 -4.94 -10.06 -6.47
C ASP A 434 -6.13 -9.51 -7.27
N GLN A 435 -6.15 -8.20 -7.57
CA GLN A 435 -7.11 -7.62 -8.51
C GLN A 435 -6.87 -8.11 -9.94
N GLN A 436 -5.61 -8.23 -10.36
CA GLN A 436 -5.26 -8.80 -11.67
C GLN A 436 -5.62 -10.29 -11.74
N TRP A 437 -5.33 -11.07 -10.68
CA TRP A 437 -5.72 -12.47 -10.62
C TRP A 437 -7.24 -12.66 -10.63
N GLN A 438 -8.00 -11.85 -9.88
CA GLN A 438 -9.47 -11.87 -9.94
C GLN A 438 -10.00 -11.43 -11.32
N SER A 439 -9.32 -10.51 -12.01
CA SER A 439 -9.72 -10.12 -13.38
C SER A 439 -9.53 -11.24 -14.41
N ILE A 440 -8.51 -12.10 -14.22
CA ILE A 440 -8.16 -13.17 -15.16
C ILE A 440 -8.86 -14.48 -14.82
N PHE A 441 -8.94 -14.83 -13.52
CA PHE A 441 -9.40 -16.13 -13.04
C PHE A 441 -10.61 -16.05 -12.09
N GLY A 442 -11.05 -14.86 -11.71
CA GLY A 442 -12.24 -14.69 -10.88
C GLY A 442 -13.51 -15.01 -11.66
N LEU A 443 -14.36 -15.86 -11.09
CA LEU A 443 -15.74 -15.99 -11.54
C LEU A 443 -16.39 -14.61 -11.41
N LYS A 444 -16.80 -14.02 -12.55
CA LYS A 444 -17.54 -12.75 -12.61
C LYS A 444 -18.79 -12.84 -11.73
N GLN A 445 -18.66 -12.47 -10.46
CA GLN A 445 -19.80 -11.99 -9.69
C GLN A 445 -19.97 -10.53 -10.07
N GLY A 446 -21.12 -10.21 -10.68
CA GLY A 446 -21.41 -8.92 -11.31
C GLY A 446 -21.33 -7.73 -10.36
N ARG A 447 -20.11 -7.23 -10.14
CA ARG A 447 -19.84 -5.89 -9.63
C ARG A 447 -18.81 -5.23 -10.53
N GLU A 448 -19.21 -4.10 -11.09
CA GLU A 448 -18.40 -3.29 -11.98
C GLU A 448 -17.19 -2.72 -11.22
N LEU A 449 -15.99 -3.07 -11.68
CA LEU A 449 -14.73 -2.50 -11.21
C LEU A 449 -14.51 -1.16 -11.90
N ASN A 450 -14.72 -0.06 -11.19
CA ASN A 450 -14.30 1.27 -11.62
C ASN A 450 -12.77 1.41 -11.42
N VAL A 451 -12.02 1.15 -12.50
CA VAL A 451 -10.57 1.42 -12.53
C VAL A 451 -10.37 2.89 -12.92
N TYR A 452 -10.19 3.76 -11.94
CA TYR A 452 -9.68 5.10 -12.19
C TYR A 452 -8.18 5.02 -12.49
N ARG A 453 -7.85 5.32 -13.75
CA ARG A 453 -6.49 5.40 -14.27
C ARG A 453 -6.04 6.86 -14.14
N ASN A 454 -5.35 7.19 -13.05
CA ASN A 454 -4.71 8.50 -12.90
C ASN A 454 -3.41 8.50 -13.69
N TYR A 455 -3.44 9.10 -14.89
CA TYR A 455 -2.27 9.72 -15.51
C TYR A 455 -2.51 11.22 -15.46
N TYR A 456 -1.79 11.91 -14.58
CA TYR A 456 -1.28 13.27 -14.78
C TYR A 456 -0.03 13.45 -13.94
#